data_AF-A0A7C2UZZ9-F1
#
_entry.id   AF-A0A7C2UZZ9-F1
#
_cell.length_a   1.000
_cell.length_b   1.000
_cell.length_c   1.000
_cell.angle_alpha   90.00
_cell.angle_beta   90.00
_cell.angle_gamma   90.00
#
_symmetry.space_group_name_H-M   'P 1'
#
loop_
_entity.id
_entity.type
_entity.pdbx_description
1 polymer ?
#
loop_
_entity_poly.entity_id
_entity_poly.type
_entity_poly.pdbx_seq_one_letter_code
_entity_poly.pdbx_strand_id
1 'polypeptide(L)'
;MSQKVPNEDNVLIRMHNAGFITSAKARSVEELAGILSVDVRTIRQVIERAVAQGYLESIADGRTKYFLSKKGIMFVSSLFT
;
A
#
# COMPACT_ATOMS: atom_id res chain seq x y z
N MET A 1 -23.50 -6.11 9.15
CA MET A 1 -22.51 -6.19 8.06
C MET A 1 -21.13 -5.93 8.65
N SER A 2 -20.32 -6.96 8.93
CA SER A 2 -18.93 -6.74 9.34
C SER A 2 -18.16 -6.18 8.15
N GLN A 3 -17.88 -4.88 8.13
CA GLN A 3 -16.79 -4.37 7.31
C GLN A 3 -15.52 -5.04 7.83
N LYS A 4 -15.04 -6.08 7.12
CA LYS A 4 -13.70 -6.60 7.35
C LYS A 4 -12.74 -5.44 7.12
N VAL A 5 -12.12 -4.96 8.20
CA VAL A 5 -10.97 -4.05 8.10
C VAL A 5 -10.02 -4.66 7.08
N PRO A 6 -9.59 -3.93 6.03
CA PRO A 6 -8.65 -4.47 5.06
C PRO A 6 -7.41 -4.92 5.82
N ASN A 7 -7.13 -6.22 5.79
CA ASN A 7 -5.85 -6.71 6.28
C ASN A 7 -4.75 -6.19 5.34
N GLU A 8 -3.52 -6.17 5.84
CA GLU A 8 -2.35 -5.66 5.12
C GLU A 8 -2.22 -6.23 3.72
N ASP A 9 -2.41 -7.55 3.57
CA ASP A 9 -2.42 -8.26 2.30
C ASP A 9 -3.42 -7.66 1.30
N ASN A 10 -4.65 -7.36 1.74
CA ASN A 10 -5.67 -6.79 0.88
C ASN A 10 -5.26 -5.40 0.36
N VAL A 11 -4.64 -4.58 1.19
CA VAL A 11 -4.13 -3.27 0.77
C VAL A 11 -3.01 -3.43 -0.26
N LEU A 12 -2.03 -4.30 0.01
CA LEU A 12 -0.89 -4.51 -0.89
C LEU A 12 -1.33 -5.11 -2.23
N ILE A 13 -2.26 -6.07 -2.23
CA ILE A 13 -2.88 -6.62 -3.44
C ILE A 13 -3.55 -5.51 -4.25
N ARG A 14 -4.31 -4.62 -3.60
CA ARG A 14 -5.01 -3.54 -4.29
C ARG A 14 -4.06 -2.47 -4.81
N MET A 15 -2.97 -2.17 -4.09
CA MET A 15 -1.89 -1.31 -4.59
C MET A 15 -1.23 -1.90 -5.84
N HIS A 16 -0.95 -3.21 -5.83
CA HIS A 16 -0.40 -3.92 -6.98
C HIS A 16 -1.35 -3.83 -8.19
N ASN A 17 -2.63 -4.13 -7.98
CA ASN A 17 -3.65 -4.11 -9.03
C ASN A 17 -3.90 -2.69 -9.58
N ALA A 18 -3.71 -1.66 -8.75
CA ALA A 18 -3.77 -0.25 -9.17
C ALA A 18 -2.48 0.25 -9.86
N GLY A 19 -1.44 -0.59 -9.93
CA GLY A 19 -0.18 -0.25 -10.59
C GLY A 19 0.74 0.67 -9.78
N PHE A 20 0.58 0.75 -8.45
CA PHE A 20 1.48 1.51 -7.57
C PHE A 20 2.77 0.74 -7.32
N ILE A 21 3.48 0.38 -8.39
CA ILE A 21 4.66 -0.50 -8.39
C ILE A 21 5.95 0.22 -8.83
N THR A 22 5.88 1.53 -9.00
CA THR A 22 7.03 2.39 -9.34
C THR A 22 6.96 3.72 -8.60
N SER A 23 8.09 4.38 -8.41
CA SER A 23 8.18 5.70 -7.76
C SER A 23 7.35 6.76 -8.48
N ALA A 24 7.26 6.71 -9.82
CA ALA A 24 6.42 7.62 -10.62
C ALA A 24 4.92 7.47 -10.33
N LYS A 25 4.50 6.33 -9.78
CA LYS A 25 3.11 6.06 -9.40
C LYS A 25 2.89 6.12 -7.88
N ALA A 26 3.88 6.59 -7.11
CA ALA A 26 3.75 6.72 -5.66
C ALA A 26 2.61 7.67 -5.26
N ARG A 27 1.96 7.37 -4.13
CA ARG A 27 0.81 8.13 -3.62
C ARG A 27 0.95 8.37 -2.12
N SER A 28 0.45 9.52 -1.65
CA SER A 28 0.40 9.83 -0.22
C SER A 28 -0.58 8.90 0.51
N VAL A 29 -0.51 8.90 1.84
CA VAL A 29 -1.46 8.15 2.70
C VAL A 29 -2.91 8.53 2.39
N GLU A 30 -3.18 9.83 2.22
CA GLU A 30 -4.52 10.37 1.93
C GLU A 30 -5.00 9.98 0.53
N GLU A 31 -4.10 10.03 -0.46
CA GLU A 31 -4.42 9.59 -1.83
C GLU A 31 -4.71 8.08 -1.87
N LEU A 32 -3.91 7.28 -1.17
CA LEU A 32 -4.13 5.83 -1.04
C LEU A 32 -5.44 5.52 -0.31
N ALA A 33 -5.76 6.25 0.76
CA ALA A 33 -7.04 6.13 1.46
C ALA A 33 -8.22 6.32 0.49
N GLY A 34 -8.17 7.37 -0.33
CA GLY A 34 -9.21 7.69 -1.31
C GLY A 34 -9.31 6.66 -2.44
N ILE A 35 -8.18 6.33 -3.08
CA ILE A 35 -8.18 5.40 -4.22
C ILE A 35 -8.55 3.98 -3.79
N LEU A 36 -8.10 3.57 -2.61
CA LEU A 36 -8.40 2.26 -2.04
C LEU A 36 -9.67 2.28 -1.20
N SER A 37 -10.43 3.37 -1.12
CA SER A 37 -11.65 3.46 -0.29
C SER A 37 -11.47 2.86 1.11
N VAL A 38 -10.31 3.13 1.74
CA VAL A 38 -9.94 2.66 3.08
C VAL A 38 -9.89 3.88 3.99
N ASP A 39 -10.37 3.75 5.22
CA ASP A 39 -10.23 4.80 6.23
C ASP A 39 -8.76 5.21 6.41
N VAL A 40 -8.52 6.52 6.55
CA VAL A 40 -7.18 7.11 6.59
C VAL A 40 -6.37 6.64 7.81
N ARG A 41 -7.01 6.33 8.94
CA ARG A 41 -6.32 5.82 10.14
C ARG A 41 -5.89 4.38 9.91
N THR A 42 -6.77 3.59 9.30
CA THR A 42 -6.50 2.19 8.95
C THR A 42 -5.36 2.06 7.94
N ILE A 43 -5.41 2.82 6.85
CA ILE A 43 -4.36 2.77 5.82
C ILE A 43 -3.01 3.23 6.37
N ARG A 44 -2.98 4.22 7.28
CA ARG A 44 -1.75 4.68 7.92
C ARG A 44 -1.07 3.55 8.71
N GLN A 45 -1.84 2.83 9.54
CA GLN A 45 -1.34 1.69 10.30
C GLN A 45 -0.82 0.56 9.39
N VAL A 46 -1.49 0.31 8.27
CA VAL A 46 -1.05 -0.68 7.28
C VAL A 46 0.26 -0.24 6.60
N ILE A 47 0.34 1.03 6.17
CA ILE A 47 1.55 1.56 5.53
C ILE A 47 2.74 1.50 6.48
N GLU A 48 2.57 1.90 7.75
CA GLU A 48 3.65 1.84 8.75
C GLU A 48 4.22 0.43 8.90
N ARG A 49 3.36 -0.59 9.01
CA ARG A 49 3.80 -2.00 9.09
C ARG A 49 4.44 -2.48 7.80
N ALA A 50 3.83 -2.20 6.65
CA ALA A 50 4.32 -2.62 5.34
C ALA A 50 5.68 -1.98 5.01
N VAL A 51 5.92 -0.74 5.43
CA VAL A 51 7.24 -0.10 5.34
C VAL A 51 8.24 -0.80 6.25
N ALA A 52 7.88 -1.09 7.50
CA ALA A 52 8.77 -1.80 8.43
C ALA A 52 9.17 -3.21 7.93
N GLN A 53 8.29 -3.88 7.18
CA GLN A 53 8.58 -5.18 6.54
C GLN A 53 9.34 -5.04 5.21
N GLY A 54 9.47 -3.83 4.66
CA GLY A 54 10.10 -3.55 3.37
C GLY A 54 9.23 -3.87 2.15
N TYR A 55 7.90 -3.97 2.31
CA TYR A 55 6.96 -4.16 1.21
C TYR A 55 6.63 -2.85 0.48
N LEU A 56 6.76 -1.72 1.16
CA LEU A 56 6.61 -0.39 0.56
C LEU A 56 7.93 0.37 0.59
N GLU A 57 8.20 1.11 -0.47
CA GLU A 57 9.22 2.15 -0.53
C GLU A 57 8.56 3.53 -0.46
N SER A 58 9.29 4.51 0.08
CA SER A 58 8.81 5.89 0.21
C SER A 58 9.71 6.87 -0.53
N ILE A 59 9.10 7.86 -1.18
CA ILE A 59 9.79 9.05 -1.69
C ILE A 59 9.32 10.29 -0.93
N ALA A 60 10.24 11.19 -0.63
CA ALA A 60 9.95 12.48 -0.01
C ALA A 60 10.11 13.58 -1.06
N ASP A 61 8.98 14.06 -1.59
CA ASP A 61 8.91 15.20 -2.51
C ASP A 61 7.80 16.15 -2.03
N GLY A 62 8.11 16.93 -0.99
CA GLY A 62 7.17 17.79 -0.24
C GLY A 62 6.21 17.03 0.68
N ARG A 63 5.69 15.87 0.25
CA ARG A 63 4.92 14.92 1.07
C ARG A 63 5.41 13.50 0.84
N THR A 64 5.45 12.68 1.89
CA THR A 64 5.84 11.28 1.77
C THR A 64 4.81 10.52 0.95
N LYS A 65 5.28 9.86 -0.12
CA LYS A 65 4.47 9.03 -1.01
C LYS A 65 5.02 7.61 -1.03
N TYR A 66 4.15 6.64 -1.20
CA TYR A 66 4.45 5.22 -1.07
C TYR A 66 4.10 4.46 -2.36
N PHE A 67 4.89 3.45 -2.68
CA PHE A 67 4.66 2.49 -3.75
C PHE A 67 5.22 1.13 -3.32
N LEU A 68 4.79 0.05 -3.98
CA LEU A 68 5.30 -1.29 -3.70
C LEU A 68 6.77 -1.39 -4.10
N SER A 69 7.58 -1.89 -3.17
CA SER A 69 8.95 -2.28 -3.45
C SER A 69 8.98 -3.55 -4.30
N LYS A 70 10.15 -3.90 -4.85
CA LYS A 70 10.33 -5.22 -5.50
C LYS A 70 9.95 -6.39 -4.58
N LYS A 71 10.27 -6.29 -3.28
CA LYS A 71 9.93 -7.28 -2.27
C LYS A 71 8.41 -7.35 -2.06
N GLY A 72 7.73 -6.20 -1.98
CA GLY A 72 6.27 -6.13 -1.86
C GLY A 72 5.56 -6.73 -3.08
N ILE A 73 6.06 -6.47 -4.28
CA ILE A 73 5.53 -7.07 -5.52
C ILE A 73 5.63 -8.60 -5.46
N MET A 74 6.81 -9.14 -5.16
CA MET A 74 7.01 -10.59 -5.05
C MET A 74 6.12 -11.22 -3.97
N PHE A 75 6.00 -10.57 -2.81
CA PHE A 75 5.11 -11.02 -1.74
C PHE A 75 3.67 -11.11 -2.24
N VAL A 76 3.14 -10.04 -2.82
CA VAL A 76 1.77 -10.02 -3.37
C VAL A 76 1.59 -11.08 -4.44
N SER A 77 2.53 -11.25 -5.37
CA SER A 77 2.47 -12.28 -6.41
C SER A 77 2.41 -13.70 -5.82
N SER A 78 3.09 -13.95 -4.69
CA SER A 78 3.08 -15.26 -4.02
C SER A 78 1.72 -15.64 -3.41
N LEU A 79 0.86 -14.66 -3.11
CA LEU A 79 -0.47 -14.89 -2.52
C LEU A 79 -1.51 -15.47 -3.49
N PHE A 80 -1.21 -15.48 -4.79
CA PHE A 80 -2.10 -16.00 -5.84
C PHE A 80 -1.80 -17.44 -6.25
N THR A 81 -0.84 -18.10 -5.58
CA THR A 81 -0.46 -19.50 -5.83
C THR A 81 -1.02 -20.40 -4.74
#